data_AF-A0A816GN69-F1
#
_entry.id   AF-A0A816GN69-F1
#
_cell.length_a   1.000
_cell.length_b   1.000
_cell.length_c   1.000
_cell.angle_alpha   90.00
_cell.angle_beta   90.00
_cell.angle_gamma   90.00
#
_symmetry.space_group_name_H-M   'P 1'
#
loop_
_entity.id
_entity.type
_entity.pdbx_description
1 polymer ?
#
loop_
_entity_poly.entity_id
_entity_poly.type
_entity_poly.pdbx_seq_one_letter_code
_entity_poly.pdbx_strand_id
1 'polypeptide(L)'
;MAASRAAETPEQASNRLEEQRTRQAASRAAETPEQTTTRLEEQRTRQASSRAAETAEQTTIRNTDKLTRQAVSRAAETPEQTTTRLEEQRTRQAASRAAESSEQQQVRREEDRRRRSNSRASRWSFMDREAFQYDPTKNYDNHPQLYIGRMTEICSYCDALKWSGEAPDMCCSNGKVKLPSFGQPPEPLESLMSGTTTTSKHFLENIRKYNSCFQMTSFGVTSE
;
A
#
# COMPACT_ATOMS: atom_id res chain seq x y z
N MET A 1 22.70 5.97 -58.78
CA MET A 1 22.23 6.48 -57.46
C MET A 1 22.73 5.65 -56.29
N ALA A 2 22.58 4.32 -56.24
CA ALA A 2 23.08 3.51 -55.11
C ALA A 2 24.61 3.51 -54.97
N ALA A 3 25.36 3.40 -56.07
CA ALA A 3 26.82 3.45 -56.06
C ALA A 3 27.39 4.82 -55.63
N SER A 4 26.69 5.92 -55.96
CA SER A 4 27.09 7.28 -55.56
C SER A 4 26.87 7.54 -54.06
N ARG A 5 25.85 6.92 -53.45
CA ARG A 5 25.56 7.04 -52.02
C ARG A 5 26.56 6.26 -51.14
N ALA A 6 27.11 5.17 -51.65
CA ALA A 6 28.11 4.36 -50.95
C ALA A 6 29.49 5.07 -50.85
N ALA A 7 29.72 6.09 -51.70
CA ALA A 7 30.93 6.90 -51.71
C ALA A 7 30.75 8.28 -51.06
N GLU A 8 29.57 8.58 -50.49
CA GLU A 8 29.29 9.86 -49.81
C GLU A 8 30.12 9.95 -48.52
N THR A 9 30.75 11.11 -48.29
CA THR A 9 31.29 11.42 -46.95
C THR A 9 30.15 11.68 -45.97
N PRO A 10 30.38 11.55 -44.65
CA PRO A 10 29.36 11.87 -43.63
C PRO A 10 28.78 13.28 -43.78
N GLU A 11 29.60 14.25 -44.20
CA GLU A 11 29.20 15.64 -44.41
C GLU A 11 28.31 15.79 -45.66
N GLN A 12 28.68 15.15 -46.77
CA GLN A 12 27.85 15.12 -47.99
C GLN A 12 26.50 14.42 -47.74
N ALA A 13 26.51 13.32 -46.99
CA ALA A 13 25.29 12.63 -46.60
C ALA A 13 24.42 13.50 -45.68
N SER A 14 25.01 14.22 -44.72
CA SER A 14 24.30 15.16 -43.84
C SER A 14 23.62 16.28 -44.64
N ASN A 15 24.36 16.92 -45.55
CA ASN A 15 23.83 17.99 -46.39
C ASN A 15 22.69 17.50 -47.29
N ARG A 16 22.83 16.32 -47.91
CA ARG A 16 21.76 15.72 -48.71
C ARG A 16 20.51 15.44 -47.88
N LEU A 17 20.68 14.91 -46.66
CA LEU A 17 19.57 14.65 -45.75
C LEU A 17 18.89 15.95 -45.30
N GLU A 18 19.66 17.02 -45.07
CA GLU A 18 19.10 18.35 -44.75
C GLU A 18 18.31 18.90 -45.93
N GLU A 19 18.84 18.88 -47.15
CA GLU A 19 18.11 19.27 -48.37
C GLU A 19 16.85 18.43 -48.61
N GLN A 20 16.85 17.16 -48.21
CA GLN A 20 15.67 16.31 -48.29
C GLN A 20 14.64 16.71 -47.23
N ARG A 21 15.06 17.02 -46.00
CA ARG A 21 14.19 17.51 -44.92
C ARG A 21 13.54 18.83 -45.30
N THR A 22 14.30 19.79 -45.82
CA THR A 22 13.78 21.12 -46.20
C THR A 22 12.76 21.02 -47.33
N ARG A 23 13.05 20.24 -48.38
CA ARG A 23 12.10 19.99 -49.47
C ARG A 23 10.83 19.31 -48.98
N GLN A 24 10.96 18.30 -48.12
CA GLN A 24 9.79 17.60 -47.58
C GLN A 24 8.96 18.51 -46.66
N ALA A 25 9.59 19.38 -45.86
CA ALA A 25 8.90 20.36 -45.04
C ALA A 25 8.14 21.39 -45.88
N ALA A 26 8.77 21.92 -46.94
CA ALA A 26 8.13 22.85 -47.87
C ALA A 26 6.93 22.19 -48.59
N SER A 27 7.09 20.94 -49.02
CA SER A 27 6.00 20.16 -49.63
C SER A 27 4.83 19.96 -48.68
N ARG A 28 5.09 19.62 -47.41
CA ARG A 28 4.04 19.49 -46.37
C ARG A 28 3.36 20.81 -46.03
N ALA A 29 4.10 21.92 -46.03
CA ALA A 29 3.54 23.25 -45.76
C ALA A 29 2.60 23.73 -46.89
N ALA A 30 2.79 23.23 -48.10
CA ALA A 30 1.95 23.52 -49.26
C ALA A 30 0.78 22.55 -49.44
N GLU A 31 0.63 21.53 -48.59
CA GLU A 31 -0.49 20.58 -48.66
C GLU A 31 -1.82 21.26 -48.35
N THR A 32 -2.86 20.94 -49.13
CA THR A 32 -4.24 21.30 -48.76
C THR A 32 -4.74 20.45 -47.57
N PRO A 33 -5.82 20.84 -46.90
CA PRO A 33 -6.44 20.02 -45.86
C PRO A 33 -6.79 18.61 -46.33
N GLU A 34 -7.32 18.44 -47.55
CA GLU A 34 -7.70 17.15 -48.12
C GLU A 34 -6.49 16.26 -48.44
N GLN A 35 -5.41 16.86 -48.93
CA GLN A 35 -4.15 16.16 -49.15
C GLN A 35 -3.55 15.72 -47.81
N THR A 36 -3.62 16.59 -46.79
CA THR A 36 -3.17 16.30 -45.43
C THR A 36 -3.94 15.14 -44.82
N THR A 37 -5.28 15.13 -44.92
CA THR A 37 -6.10 14.04 -44.38
C THR A 37 -5.79 12.71 -45.06
N THR A 38 -5.68 12.72 -46.40
CA THR A 38 -5.32 11.53 -47.19
C THR A 38 -3.96 10.98 -46.78
N ARG A 39 -2.93 11.83 -46.70
CA ARG A 39 -1.58 11.41 -46.28
C ARG A 39 -1.57 10.83 -44.87
N LEU A 40 -2.29 11.46 -43.93
CA LEU A 40 -2.40 10.98 -42.55
C LEU A 40 -3.13 9.64 -42.49
N GLU A 41 -4.15 9.44 -43.32
CA GLU A 41 -4.86 8.17 -43.43
C GLU A 41 -3.96 7.06 -43.96
N GLU A 42 -3.24 7.29 -45.05
CA GLU A 42 -2.23 6.35 -45.56
C GLU A 42 -1.12 6.05 -44.55
N GLN A 43 -0.74 7.03 -43.73
CA GLN A 43 0.23 6.82 -42.66
C GLN A 43 -0.35 5.94 -41.55
N ARG A 44 -1.61 6.15 -41.15
CA ARG A 44 -2.30 5.31 -40.16
C ARG A 44 -2.43 3.88 -40.66
N THR A 45 -2.82 3.66 -41.92
CA THR A 45 -2.97 2.31 -42.50
C THR A 45 -1.63 1.60 -42.56
N ARG A 46 -0.58 2.24 -43.06
CA ARG A 46 0.78 1.67 -43.07
C ARG A 46 1.26 1.30 -41.66
N GLN A 47 1.04 2.18 -40.69
CA GLN A 47 1.44 1.90 -39.31
C GLN A 47 0.63 0.76 -38.68
N ALA A 48 -0.68 0.69 -38.95
CA ALA A 48 -1.53 -0.39 -38.48
C ALA A 48 -1.08 -1.74 -39.07
N SER A 49 -0.81 -1.80 -40.38
CA SER A 49 -0.29 -3.01 -41.04
C SER A 49 1.07 -3.42 -40.47
N SER A 50 1.98 -2.47 -40.24
CA SER A 50 3.27 -2.74 -39.60
C SER A 50 3.11 -3.30 -38.20
N ARG A 51 2.19 -2.77 -37.39
CA ARG A 51 1.92 -3.26 -36.03
C ARG A 51 1.27 -4.64 -36.02
N ALA A 52 0.40 -4.92 -36.98
CA ALA A 52 -0.24 -6.23 -37.13
C ALA A 52 0.77 -7.33 -37.52
N ALA A 53 1.86 -6.95 -38.19
CA ALA A 53 2.94 -7.85 -38.56
C ALA A 53 4.05 -7.96 -37.49
N GLU A 54 3.96 -7.23 -36.36
CA GLU A 54 4.96 -7.31 -35.29
C GLU A 54 4.95 -8.69 -34.64
N THR A 55 6.15 -9.22 -34.35
CA THR A 55 6.28 -10.38 -33.49
C THR A 55 5.98 -10.02 -32.02
N ALA A 56 5.81 -11.03 -31.18
CA ALA A 56 5.63 -10.81 -29.73
C ALA A 56 6.82 -10.06 -29.12
N GLU A 57 8.05 -10.39 -29.54
CA GLU A 57 9.27 -9.71 -29.07
C GLU A 57 9.37 -8.26 -29.57
N GLN A 58 9.02 -8.00 -30.82
CA GLN A 58 8.97 -6.62 -31.33
C GLN A 58 7.89 -5.81 -30.59
N THR A 59 6.76 -6.43 -30.27
CA THR A 59 5.69 -5.82 -29.49
C THR A 59 6.15 -5.47 -28.06
N THR A 60 6.89 -6.36 -27.40
CA THR A 60 7.43 -6.08 -26.07
C THR A 60 8.43 -4.93 -26.12
N ILE A 61 9.38 -4.95 -27.05
CA ILE A 61 10.37 -3.87 -27.24
C ILE A 61 9.68 -2.53 -27.49
N ARG A 62 8.70 -2.47 -28.39
CA ARG A 62 7.95 -1.23 -28.66
C ARG A 62 7.19 -0.74 -27.42
N ASN A 63 6.58 -1.64 -26.66
CA ASN A 63 5.85 -1.27 -25.45
C ASN A 63 6.81 -0.79 -24.36
N THR A 64 7.97 -1.43 -24.17
CA THR A 64 8.99 -0.99 -23.22
C THR A 64 9.53 0.38 -23.61
N ASP A 65 9.87 0.61 -24.88
CA ASP A 65 10.32 1.91 -25.38
C ASP A 65 9.29 3.01 -25.18
N LYS A 66 8.00 2.70 -25.37
CA LYS A 66 6.93 3.65 -25.11
C LYS A 66 6.85 4.00 -23.61
N LEU A 67 6.98 3.01 -22.74
CA LEU A 67 6.95 3.21 -21.29
C LEU A 67 8.17 4.02 -20.81
N THR A 68 9.37 3.73 -21.33
CA THR A 68 10.59 4.46 -20.95
C THR A 68 10.51 5.92 -21.39
N ARG A 69 10.12 6.20 -22.64
CA ARG A 69 9.92 7.58 -23.13
C ARG A 69 8.88 8.33 -22.31
N GLN A 70 7.78 7.67 -21.95
CA GLN A 70 6.76 8.28 -21.10
C GLN A 70 7.27 8.56 -19.68
N ALA A 71 8.05 7.65 -19.09
CA ALA A 71 8.65 7.86 -17.78
C ALA A 71 9.63 9.05 -17.78
N VAL A 72 10.49 9.14 -18.81
CA VAL A 72 11.42 10.27 -19.00
C VAL A 72 10.64 11.59 -19.15
N SER A 73 9.60 11.61 -19.99
CA SER A 73 8.76 12.80 -20.16
C SER A 73 8.10 13.23 -18.85
N ARG A 74 7.58 12.28 -18.05
CA ARG A 74 6.94 12.57 -16.75
C ARG A 74 7.94 13.06 -15.71
N ALA A 75 9.17 12.54 -15.72
CA ALA A 75 10.22 12.97 -14.81
C ALA A 75 10.69 14.40 -15.10
N ALA A 76 10.54 14.88 -16.34
CA ALA A 76 10.85 16.24 -16.75
C ALA A 76 9.67 17.23 -16.62
N GLU A 77 8.49 16.77 -16.15
CA GLU A 77 7.32 17.65 -15.98
C GLU A 77 7.56 18.69 -14.88
N THR A 78 7.14 19.92 -15.12
CA THR A 78 7.06 20.94 -14.05
C THR A 78 5.90 20.62 -13.09
N PRO A 79 5.86 21.23 -11.89
CA PRO A 79 4.73 21.08 -10.99
C PRO A 79 3.38 21.45 -11.64
N GLU A 80 3.31 22.50 -12.44
CA GLU A 80 2.09 22.97 -13.12
C GLU A 80 1.65 22.02 -14.24
N GLN A 81 2.60 21.45 -14.97
CA GLN A 81 2.30 20.41 -15.97
C GLN A 81 1.78 19.14 -15.29
N THR A 82 2.37 18.78 -14.15
CA THR A 82 1.96 17.63 -13.35
C THR A 82 0.53 17.80 -12.83
N THR A 83 0.18 18.97 -12.28
CA THR A 83 -1.18 19.23 -11.77
C THR A 83 -2.20 19.17 -12.91
N THR A 84 -1.92 19.80 -14.04
CA THR A 84 -2.76 19.79 -15.23
C THR A 84 -3.00 18.36 -15.73
N ARG A 85 -1.94 17.55 -15.90
CA ARG A 85 -2.06 16.15 -16.32
C ARG A 85 -2.90 15.32 -15.36
N LEU A 86 -2.69 15.48 -14.05
CA LEU A 86 -3.46 14.75 -13.04
C LEU A 86 -4.94 15.17 -13.03
N GLU A 87 -5.22 16.45 -13.25
CA GLU A 87 -6.59 16.95 -13.38
C GLU A 87 -7.30 16.37 -14.60
N GLU A 88 -6.67 16.43 -15.77
CA GLU A 88 -7.20 15.80 -16.98
C GLU A 88 -7.41 14.28 -16.81
N GLN A 89 -6.50 13.62 -16.07
CA GLN A 89 -6.65 12.20 -15.79
C GLN A 89 -7.87 11.92 -14.90
N ARG A 90 -8.11 12.76 -13.88
CA ARG A 90 -9.31 12.67 -13.02
C ARG A 90 -10.58 12.91 -13.83
N THR A 91 -10.61 13.94 -14.68
CA THR A 91 -11.80 14.25 -15.49
C THR A 91 -12.11 13.14 -16.50
N ARG A 92 -11.10 12.62 -17.21
CA ARG A 92 -11.26 11.47 -18.12
C ARG A 92 -11.76 10.23 -17.39
N GLN A 93 -11.22 9.92 -16.21
CA GLN A 93 -11.70 8.80 -15.40
C GLN A 93 -13.13 9.01 -14.92
N ALA A 94 -13.48 10.21 -14.44
CA ALA A 94 -14.84 10.52 -14.00
C ALA A 94 -15.85 10.38 -15.15
N ALA A 95 -15.52 10.90 -16.33
CA ALA A 95 -16.36 10.77 -17.53
C ALA A 95 -16.53 9.30 -17.94
N SER A 96 -15.44 8.52 -17.96
CA SER A 96 -15.51 7.08 -18.25
C SER A 96 -16.40 6.35 -17.24
N ARG A 97 -16.32 6.69 -15.95
CA ARG A 97 -17.16 6.08 -14.89
C ARG A 97 -18.62 6.51 -14.98
N ALA A 98 -18.90 7.71 -15.46
CA ALA A 98 -20.26 8.21 -15.66
C ALA A 98 -20.93 7.57 -16.88
N ALA A 99 -20.14 7.19 -17.89
CA ALA A 99 -20.59 6.48 -19.08
C ALA A 99 -20.68 4.94 -18.90
N GLU A 100 -20.30 4.39 -17.74
CA GLU A 100 -20.38 2.96 -17.47
C GLU A 100 -21.85 2.48 -17.52
N SER A 101 -22.07 1.31 -18.14
CA SER A 101 -23.35 0.60 -18.02
C SER A 101 -23.53 0.07 -16.59
N SER A 102 -24.76 -0.36 -16.27
CA SER A 102 -25.06 -0.92 -14.95
C SER A 102 -24.23 -2.18 -14.65
N GLU A 103 -24.03 -3.04 -15.64
CA GLU A 103 -23.24 -4.27 -15.55
C GLU A 103 -21.76 -3.95 -15.33
N GLN A 104 -21.20 -3.01 -16.11
CA GLN A 104 -19.82 -2.57 -15.97
C GLN A 104 -19.55 -1.98 -14.58
N GLN A 105 -20.51 -1.19 -14.07
CA GLN A 105 -20.41 -0.62 -12.74
C GLN A 105 -20.41 -1.69 -11.64
N GLN A 106 -21.23 -2.74 -11.78
CA GLN A 106 -21.28 -3.87 -10.84
C GLN A 106 -19.94 -4.61 -10.81
N VAL A 107 -19.41 -4.98 -11.97
CA VAL A 107 -18.10 -5.67 -12.09
C VAL A 107 -17.00 -4.85 -11.42
N ARG A 108 -16.91 -3.54 -11.72
CA ARG A 108 -15.90 -2.67 -11.10
C ARG A 108 -16.03 -2.61 -9.57
N ARG A 109 -17.26 -2.50 -9.05
CA ARG A 109 -17.50 -2.47 -7.59
C ARG A 109 -17.16 -3.79 -6.92
N GLU A 110 -17.37 -4.91 -7.59
CA GLU A 110 -16.98 -6.24 -7.13
C GLU A 110 -15.46 -6.40 -7.12
N GLU A 111 -14.77 -6.00 -8.20
CA GLU A 111 -13.31 -5.98 -8.26
C GLU A 111 -12.69 -5.08 -7.19
N ASP A 112 -13.27 -3.89 -6.94
CA ASP A 112 -12.86 -3.00 -5.86
C ASP A 112 -13.00 -3.66 -4.48
N ARG A 113 -14.12 -4.35 -4.24
CA ARG A 113 -14.32 -5.13 -3.00
C ARG A 113 -13.27 -6.23 -2.87
N ARG A 114 -13.03 -7.00 -3.93
CA ARG A 114 -12.03 -8.07 -3.95
C ARG A 114 -10.62 -7.55 -3.70
N ARG A 115 -10.23 -6.45 -4.36
CA ARG A 115 -8.92 -5.79 -4.14
C ARG A 115 -8.73 -5.35 -2.70
N ARG A 116 -9.73 -4.68 -2.12
CA ARG A 116 -9.70 -4.26 -0.72
C ARG A 116 -9.63 -5.44 0.24
N SER A 117 -10.39 -6.51 -0.04
CA SER A 117 -10.34 -7.76 0.73
C SER A 117 -8.95 -8.38 0.69
N ASN A 118 -8.38 -8.55 -0.51
CA ASN A 118 -7.06 -9.14 -0.70
C ASN A 118 -5.95 -8.31 -0.04
N SER A 119 -6.02 -6.98 -0.12
CA SER A 119 -5.05 -6.10 0.55
C SER A 119 -5.11 -6.25 2.07
N ARG A 120 -6.33 -6.35 2.65
CA ARG A 120 -6.50 -6.58 4.09
C ARG A 120 -6.02 -7.98 4.51
N ALA A 121 -6.37 -9.01 3.74
CA ALA A 121 -5.96 -10.38 4.01
C ALA A 121 -4.44 -10.54 3.91
N SER A 122 -3.81 -9.97 2.87
CA SER A 122 -2.36 -9.98 2.71
C SER A 122 -1.62 -9.28 3.85
N ARG A 123 -2.22 -8.24 4.45
CA ARG A 123 -1.60 -7.56 5.60
C ARG A 123 -1.46 -8.48 6.82
N TRP A 124 -2.37 -9.44 6.98
CA TRP A 124 -2.43 -10.34 8.14
C TRP A 124 -2.15 -11.80 7.77
N SER A 125 -1.77 -12.09 6.53
CA SER A 125 -1.66 -13.47 6.02
C SER A 125 -0.57 -14.27 6.70
N PHE A 126 0.49 -13.62 7.21
CA PHE A 126 1.55 -14.27 7.98
C PHE A 126 1.10 -14.71 9.38
N MET A 127 -0.06 -14.26 9.84
CA MET A 127 -0.64 -14.55 11.15
C MET A 127 -1.93 -15.35 11.07
N ASP A 128 -2.20 -15.96 9.91
CA ASP A 128 -3.42 -16.75 9.72
C ASP A 128 -3.45 -17.91 10.72
N ARG A 129 -4.45 -17.87 11.61
CA ARG A 129 -4.72 -18.88 12.65
C ARG A 129 -3.64 -19.06 13.73
N GLU A 130 -2.60 -18.22 13.80
CA GLU A 130 -1.55 -18.27 14.82
C GLU A 130 -2.10 -18.19 16.26
N ALA A 131 -3.17 -17.42 16.48
CA ALA A 131 -3.80 -17.33 17.79
C ALA A 131 -4.43 -18.67 18.27
N PHE A 132 -4.81 -19.56 17.34
CA PHE A 132 -5.37 -20.87 17.65
C PHE A 132 -4.30 -21.98 17.71
N GLN A 133 -3.12 -21.74 17.15
CA GLN A 133 -1.99 -22.65 17.14
C GLN A 133 -0.78 -21.94 17.74
N TYR A 134 -0.82 -21.77 19.07
CA TYR A 134 0.26 -21.12 19.79
C TYR A 134 1.57 -21.90 19.64
N ASP A 135 2.60 -21.24 19.11
CA ASP A 135 3.96 -21.77 19.01
C ASP A 135 4.86 -21.11 20.06
N PRO A 136 5.21 -21.80 21.16
CA PRO A 136 6.03 -21.23 22.23
C PRO A 136 7.46 -20.84 21.81
N THR A 137 7.91 -21.23 20.62
CA THR A 137 9.23 -20.86 20.10
C THR A 137 9.26 -19.47 19.45
N LYS A 138 8.09 -18.90 19.14
CA LYS A 138 7.98 -17.57 18.52
C LYS A 138 8.01 -16.46 19.56
N ASN A 139 8.78 -15.42 19.27
CA ASN A 139 8.79 -14.20 20.08
C ASN A 139 7.63 -13.28 19.67
N TYR A 140 6.43 -13.59 20.17
CA TYR A 140 5.24 -12.77 19.93
C TYR A 140 5.37 -11.37 20.57
N ASP A 141 6.04 -11.26 21.71
CA ASP A 141 6.21 -10.02 22.47
C ASP A 141 6.88 -8.91 21.64
N ASN A 142 7.85 -9.26 20.80
CA ASN A 142 8.61 -8.30 19.98
C ASN A 142 8.30 -8.39 18.48
N HIS A 143 7.24 -9.09 18.08
CA HIS A 143 6.94 -9.25 16.66
C HIS A 143 6.52 -7.90 16.04
N PRO A 144 7.15 -7.42 14.94
CA PRO A 144 6.94 -6.05 14.43
C PRO A 144 5.49 -5.65 14.13
N GLN A 145 4.66 -6.64 13.82
CA GLN A 145 3.25 -6.45 13.48
C GLN A 145 2.28 -6.70 14.67
N LEU A 146 2.78 -7.19 15.81
CA LEU A 146 2.05 -7.38 17.06
C LEU A 146 2.49 -6.42 18.17
N TYR A 147 3.68 -5.85 18.05
CA TYR A 147 4.26 -5.00 19.07
C TYR A 147 3.49 -3.68 19.17
N ILE A 148 2.74 -3.52 20.26
CA ILE A 148 1.93 -2.32 20.57
C ILE A 148 2.77 -1.28 21.35
N GLY A 149 4.00 -1.61 21.72
CA GLY A 149 4.86 -0.75 22.54
C GLY A 149 4.83 -1.11 24.02
N ARG A 150 5.70 -0.46 24.80
CA ARG A 150 5.72 -0.57 26.27
C ARG A 150 4.70 0.37 26.89
N MET A 151 4.17 -0.02 28.05
CA MET A 151 3.32 0.85 28.88
C MET A 151 4.21 1.82 29.66
N THR A 152 4.55 2.95 29.07
CA THR A 152 5.45 3.96 29.69
C THR A 152 4.72 5.24 30.07
N GLU A 153 3.52 5.47 29.55
CA GLU A 153 2.77 6.71 29.79
C GLU A 153 2.05 6.64 31.13
N ILE A 154 2.36 7.54 32.06
CA ILE A 154 1.70 7.56 33.37
C ILE A 154 0.43 8.40 33.27
N CYS A 155 -0.69 7.86 33.75
CA CYS A 155 -1.93 8.61 33.83
C CYS A 155 -1.89 9.64 34.97
N SER A 156 -2.17 10.91 34.67
CA SER A 156 -2.10 12.02 35.63
C SER A 156 -3.12 11.96 36.79
N TYR A 157 -4.11 11.06 36.73
CA TYR A 157 -5.16 10.93 37.75
C TYR A 157 -5.04 9.68 38.61
N CYS A 158 -4.55 8.58 38.03
CA CYS A 158 -4.58 7.23 38.60
C CYS A 158 -3.17 6.65 38.79
N ASP A 159 -2.13 7.32 38.30
CA ASP A 159 -0.73 6.85 38.20
C ASP A 159 -0.55 5.50 37.48
N ALA A 160 -1.60 4.97 36.86
CA ALA A 160 -1.51 3.75 36.07
C ALA A 160 -0.68 4.00 34.80
N LEU A 161 0.11 3.00 34.44
CA LEU A 161 0.82 2.96 33.17
C LEU A 161 -0.15 2.73 32.01
N LYS A 162 0.10 3.38 30.89
CA LYS A 162 -0.69 3.37 29.66
C LYS A 162 0.21 3.17 28.45
N TRP A 163 -0.37 2.73 27.34
CA TRP A 163 0.29 2.76 26.04
C TRP A 163 0.19 4.15 25.40
N SER A 164 1.17 4.51 24.56
CA SER A 164 1.24 5.84 23.93
C SER A 164 0.10 6.15 22.95
N GLY A 165 -0.58 5.14 22.42
CA GLY A 165 -1.74 5.28 21.54
C GLY A 165 -3.10 5.13 22.23
N GLU A 166 -3.12 4.99 23.55
CA GLU A 166 -4.34 4.73 24.31
C GLU A 166 -5.16 6.01 24.51
N ALA A 167 -6.48 5.92 24.37
CA ALA A 167 -7.36 7.07 24.54
C ALA A 167 -7.38 7.53 26.02
N PRO A 168 -7.54 8.85 26.30
CA PRO A 168 -7.47 9.39 27.67
C PRO A 168 -8.50 8.79 28.65
N ASP A 169 -9.60 8.28 28.14
CA ASP A 169 -10.72 7.69 28.88
C ASP A 169 -10.52 6.22 29.26
N MET A 170 -9.49 5.53 28.75
CA MET A 170 -9.31 4.10 28.99
C MET A 170 -8.80 3.71 30.41
N CYS A 171 -8.03 4.56 31.13
CA CYS A 171 -7.66 4.25 32.53
C CYS A 171 -8.85 4.47 33.48
N CYS A 172 -9.06 5.72 33.89
CA CYS A 172 -10.00 6.11 34.95
C CYS A 172 -11.10 7.00 34.40
N SER A 173 -11.46 6.81 33.13
CA SER A 173 -12.39 7.67 32.40
C SER A 173 -12.02 9.15 32.53
N ASN A 174 -10.73 9.45 32.35
CA ASN A 174 -10.15 10.79 32.49
C ASN A 174 -10.37 11.42 33.89
N GLY A 175 -10.18 10.63 34.96
CA GLY A 175 -10.24 11.09 36.36
C GLY A 175 -11.62 11.02 37.03
N LYS A 176 -12.63 10.50 36.31
CA LYS A 176 -13.98 10.31 36.88
C LYS A 176 -14.05 9.14 37.87
N VAL A 177 -13.23 8.12 37.66
CA VAL A 177 -13.13 6.97 38.56
C VAL A 177 -11.95 7.19 39.51
N LYS A 178 -12.22 7.19 40.82
CA LYS A 178 -11.20 7.21 41.87
C LYS A 178 -11.33 5.92 42.67
N LEU A 179 -10.37 5.01 42.51
CA LEU A 179 -10.31 3.80 43.31
C LEU A 179 -9.73 4.15 44.70
N PRO A 180 -10.31 3.63 45.80
CA PRO A 180 -9.69 3.71 47.12
C PRO A 180 -8.29 3.08 47.09
N SER A 181 -7.36 3.62 47.89
CA SER A 181 -6.07 2.97 48.09
C SER A 181 -6.29 1.59 48.70
N PHE A 182 -5.61 0.57 48.17
CA PHE A 182 -5.65 -0.76 48.76
C PHE A 182 -4.95 -0.72 50.13
N GLY A 183 -5.63 -1.20 51.17
CA GLY A 183 -5.00 -1.42 52.47
C GLY A 183 -3.96 -2.54 52.41
N GLN A 184 -3.17 -2.70 53.47
CA GLN A 184 -2.25 -3.83 53.58
C GLN A 184 -3.03 -5.15 53.48
N PRO A 185 -2.56 -6.12 52.67
CA PRO A 185 -3.16 -7.45 52.65
C PRO A 185 -3.12 -8.07 54.05
N PRO A 186 -4.12 -8.87 54.46
CA PRO A 186 -4.04 -9.59 55.72
C PRO A 186 -2.98 -10.70 55.67
N GLU A 187 -2.36 -11.03 56.79
CA GLU A 187 -1.47 -12.20 56.87
C GLU A 187 -2.26 -13.51 56.69
N PRO A 188 -1.70 -14.53 55.98
CA PRO A 188 -0.32 -14.67 55.54
C PRO A 188 0.03 -14.03 54.16
N LEU A 189 -0.93 -13.37 53.50
CA LEU A 189 -0.75 -12.89 52.12
C LEU A 189 0.28 -11.75 52.03
N GLU A 190 0.33 -10.88 53.03
CA GLU A 190 1.32 -9.79 53.07
C GLU A 190 2.75 -10.33 53.04
N SER A 191 3.06 -11.27 53.94
CA SER A 191 4.37 -11.92 53.99
C SER A 191 4.69 -12.65 52.67
N LEU A 192 3.69 -13.32 52.07
CA LEU A 192 3.85 -14.06 50.81
C LEU A 192 4.03 -13.15 49.59
N MET A 193 3.48 -11.93 49.60
CA MET A 193 3.58 -10.96 48.50
C MET A 193 4.81 -10.04 48.60
N SER A 194 5.55 -10.07 49.72
CA SER A 194 6.67 -9.15 49.98
C SER A 194 7.89 -9.30 49.04
N GLY A 195 8.08 -10.46 48.43
CA GLY A 195 9.23 -10.82 47.59
C GLY A 195 10.56 -10.98 48.35
N THR A 196 10.56 -10.82 49.67
CA THR A 196 11.79 -10.74 50.48
C THR A 196 12.30 -12.10 50.93
N THR A 197 11.41 -12.97 51.39
CA THR A 197 11.74 -14.31 51.89
C THR A 197 11.81 -15.35 50.77
N THR A 198 12.51 -16.45 50.99
CA THR A 198 12.53 -17.60 50.07
C THR A 198 11.13 -18.15 49.80
N THR A 199 10.28 -18.17 50.83
CA THR A 199 8.88 -18.62 50.71
C THR A 199 8.07 -17.67 49.83
N SER A 200 8.24 -16.36 50.01
CA SER A 200 7.56 -15.36 49.18
C SER A 200 7.99 -15.41 47.72
N LYS A 201 9.29 -15.57 47.44
CA LYS A 201 9.79 -15.72 46.06
C LYS A 201 9.23 -16.96 45.39
N HIS A 202 9.26 -18.10 46.07
CA HIS A 202 8.66 -19.34 45.57
C HIS A 202 7.15 -19.19 45.30
N PHE A 203 6.44 -18.50 46.20
CA PHE A 203 5.02 -18.19 46.02
C PHE A 203 4.77 -17.35 44.77
N LEU A 204 5.50 -16.24 44.58
CA LEU A 204 5.33 -15.37 43.41
C LEU A 204 5.67 -16.07 42.08
N GLU A 205 6.74 -16.88 42.05
CA GLU A 205 7.11 -17.68 40.88
C GLU A 205 6.03 -18.70 40.49
N ASN A 206 5.33 -19.26 41.48
CA ASN A 206 4.31 -20.29 41.28
C ASN A 206 2.88 -19.78 41.50
N ILE A 207 2.65 -18.47 41.59
CA ILE A 207 1.36 -17.88 42.02
C ILE A 207 0.18 -18.35 41.15
N ARG A 208 0.41 -18.53 39.84
CA ARG A 208 -0.61 -19.07 38.91
C ARG A 208 -1.02 -20.49 39.28
N LYS A 209 -0.08 -21.35 39.69
CA LYS A 209 -0.37 -22.72 40.11
C LYS A 209 -1.18 -22.72 41.40
N TYR A 210 -0.77 -21.93 42.40
CA TYR A 210 -1.53 -21.77 43.64
C TYR A 210 -2.97 -21.29 43.35
N ASN A 211 -3.13 -20.21 42.59
CA ASN A 211 -4.45 -19.67 42.23
C ASN A 211 -5.30 -20.69 41.45
N SER A 212 -4.69 -21.51 40.59
CA SER A 212 -5.39 -22.58 39.87
C SER A 212 -5.84 -23.70 40.80
N CYS A 213 -5.05 -24.06 41.83
CA CYS A 213 -5.45 -25.05 42.83
C CYS A 213 -6.62 -24.55 43.71
N PHE A 214 -6.72 -23.24 43.93
CA PHE A 214 -7.80 -22.60 44.69
C PHE A 214 -8.98 -22.14 43.82
N GLN A 215 -8.96 -22.41 42.50
CA GLN A 215 -10.11 -22.25 41.61
C GLN A 215 -11.15 -23.37 41.86
N MET A 216 -11.62 -23.51 43.10
CA MET A 216 -12.83 -24.27 43.40
C MET A 216 -14.01 -23.34 43.17
N THR A 217 -14.51 -23.26 41.94
CA THR A 217 -15.84 -22.72 41.66
C THR A 217 -16.89 -23.65 42.28
N SER A 218 -17.32 -23.39 43.51
CA SER A 218 -18.67 -23.81 43.90
C SER A 218 -19.64 -22.85 43.24
N PHE A 219 -20.45 -23.31 42.28
CA PHE A 219 -21.66 -22.60 41.91
C PHE A 219 -22.60 -22.65 43.12
N GLY A 220 -22.52 -21.65 43.99
CA GLY A 220 -23.50 -21.40 45.03
C GLY A 220 -24.78 -20.89 44.40
N VAL A 221 -25.55 -21.77 43.76
CA VAL A 221 -26.96 -21.51 43.46
C VAL A 221 -27.74 -21.89 44.72
N THR A 222 -28.06 -20.91 45.56
CA THR A 222 -29.16 -21.07 46.51
C THR A 222 -30.45 -20.85 45.74
N SER A 223 -31.20 -21.92 45.55
CA SER A 223 -32.59 -21.84 45.11
C SER A 223 -33.43 -21.34 46.29
N GLU A 224 -33.72 -20.04 46.31
CA GLU A 224 -34.90 -19.47 46.96
C GLU A 224 -35.66 -18.62 45.94
#